data_AF-A0A3C0U0N4-F1
#
_entry.id   AF-A0A3C0U0N4-F1
#
_cell.length_a   1.000
_cell.length_b   1.000
_cell.length_c   1.000
_cell.angle_alpha   90.00
_cell.angle_beta   90.00
_cell.angle_gamma   90.00
#
_symmetry.space_group_name_H-M   'P 1'
#
loop_
_entity.id
_entity.type
_entity.pdbx_description
1 polymer ?
#
loop_
_entity_poly.entity_id
_entity_poly.type
_entity_poly.pdbx_seq_one_letter_code
_entity_poly.pdbx_strand_id
1 'polypeptide(L)' 'MTDSHSIKAVVFDMDGVLFDSERITRIMWKKAADEWGLSDIETAVRDCTGSSRPDQWVYLKKKYGGDFKAKEFREYCSA' A
#
# COMPACT_ATOMS: atom_id res chain seq x y z
N MET A 1 41.28 4.40 21.67
CA MET A 1 39.99 4.36 22.40
C MET A 1 38.91 4.37 21.33
N THR A 2 38.29 3.23 21.07
CA THR A 2 37.20 3.12 20.07
C THR A 2 35.91 3.53 20.76
N ASP A 3 35.43 4.73 20.46
CA ASP A 3 34.13 5.21 20.92
C ASP A 3 33.03 4.37 20.25
N SER A 4 32.64 3.28 20.92
CA SER A 4 31.49 2.47 20.52
C SER A 4 30.25 3.33 20.71
N HIS A 5 29.71 3.83 19.60
CA HIS A 5 28.48 4.58 19.58
C HIS A 5 27.33 3.66 20.01
N SER A 6 27.01 3.68 21.31
CA SER A 6 25.85 2.99 21.86
C SER A 6 24.59 3.59 21.23
N ILE A 7 23.84 2.79 20.47
CA ILE A 7 22.51 3.17 19.99
C ILE A 7 21.66 3.54 21.22
N LYS A 8 21.17 4.78 21.28
CA LYS A 8 20.40 5.33 22.41
C LYS A 8 18.90 5.05 22.27
N ALA A 9 18.41 4.89 21.03
CA ALA A 9 17.01 4.65 20.73
C ALA A 9 16.85 4.05 19.31
N VAL A 10 15.73 3.34 19.09
CA VAL A 10 15.29 2.83 17.79
C VAL A 10 13.86 3.31 17.57
N VAL A 11 13.57 3.85 16.39
CA VAL A 11 12.21 4.21 15.98
C VAL A 11 11.71 3.13 15.04
N PHE A 12 10.68 2.41 15.47
CA PHE A 12 10.03 1.38 14.66
C PHE A 12 8.84 2.01 13.94
N ASP A 13 8.70 1.67 12.66
CA ASP A 13 7.49 1.95 11.91
C ASP A 13 6.33 1.09 12.47
N MET A 14 5.09 1.50 12.24
CA MET A 14 3.92 0.80 12.78
C MET A 14 3.47 -0.33 11.84
N ASP A 15 3.31 -0.01 10.55
CA ASP A 15 2.78 -0.93 9.54
C ASP A 15 3.92 -1.79 8.96
N GLY A 16 3.76 -3.11 9.03
CA GLY A 16 4.76 -4.07 8.51
C GLY A 16 5.96 -4.36 9.43
N VAL A 17 6.08 -3.66 10.58
CA VAL A 17 7.13 -3.89 11.59
C VAL A 17 6.54 -4.30 12.94
N LEU A 18 5.50 -3.61 13.42
CA LEU A 18 4.81 -3.95 14.67
C LEU A 18 3.49 -4.71 14.43
N PHE A 19 2.74 -4.37 13.38
CA PHE A 19 1.53 -5.07 12.97
C PHE A 19 1.49 -5.33 11.47
N ASP A 20 1.04 -6.53 11.07
CA ASP A 20 0.80 -6.89 9.67
C ASP A 20 -0.58 -6.40 9.18
N SER A 21 -0.80 -5.09 9.31
CA SER A 21 -1.97 -4.38 8.78
C SER A 21 -1.99 -4.39 7.24
N GLU A 22 -0.82 -4.52 6.61
CA GLU A 22 -0.66 -4.61 5.16
C GLU A 22 -1.26 -5.88 4.58
N ARG A 23 -1.21 -7.01 5.29
CA ARG A 23 -1.83 -8.27 4.85
C ARG A 23 -3.33 -8.15 4.65
N ILE A 24 -4.06 -7.49 5.56
CA ILE A 24 -5.50 -7.30 5.41
C ILE A 24 -5.78 -6.39 4.21
N THR A 25 -5.04 -5.29 4.09
CA THR A 25 -5.16 -4.37 2.96
C THR A 25 -4.93 -5.10 1.64
N ARG A 26 -3.88 -5.91 1.54
CA ARG A 26 -3.56 -6.71 0.34
C ARG A 26 -4.66 -7.72 -0.01
N ILE A 27 -5.27 -8.37 0.98
CA ILE A 27 -6.41 -9.28 0.74
C ILE A 27 -7.60 -8.52 0.15
N MET A 28 -7.93 -7.35 0.71
CA MET A 28 -9.05 -6.54 0.22
C MET A 28 -8.81 -6.03 -1.20
N TRP A 29 -7.58 -5.60 -1.51
CA TRP A 29 -7.23 -5.16 -2.87
C TRP A 29 -7.35 -6.29 -3.89
N LYS A 30 -6.91 -7.50 -3.55
CA LYS A 30 -7.06 -8.66 -4.43
C LYS A 30 -8.52 -8.99 -4.70
N LYS A 31 -9.34 -9.03 -3.64
CA LYS A 31 -10.77 -9.28 -3.77
C LYS A 31 -11.46 -8.23 -4.64
N ALA A 32 -11.15 -6.95 -4.41
CA ALA A 32 -11.67 -5.85 -5.21
C ALA A 32 -11.21 -5.95 -6.68
N ALA A 33 -9.96 -6.32 -6.93
CA ALA A 33 -9.45 -6.51 -8.27
C ALA A 33 -10.15 -7.65 -9.01
N ASP A 34 -10.39 -8.78 -8.34
CA ASP A 34 -11.13 -9.90 -8.92
C ASP A 34 -12.56 -9.48 -9.30
N GLU A 35 -13.24 -8.74 -8.43
CA GLU A 35 -14.60 -8.23 -8.68
C GLU A 35 -14.64 -7.17 -9.79
N TRP A 36 -13.59 -6.35 -9.92
CA TRP A 36 -13.52 -5.25 -10.89
C TRP A 36 -12.83 -5.67 -12.20
N GLY A 37 -12.40 -6.93 -12.32
CA GLY A 37 -11.71 -7.45 -13.50
C GLY A 37 -10.33 -6.83 -13.74
N LEU A 38 -9.63 -6.43 -12.67
CA LEU A 38 -8.31 -5.83 -12.76
C LEU A 38 -7.23 -6.91 -12.84
N SER A 39 -6.34 -6.76 -13.82
CA SER A 39 -5.14 -7.59 -13.95
C SER A 39 -3.95 -6.95 -13.21
N ASP A 40 -2.98 -7.76 -12.80
CA ASP A 40 -1.71 -7.27 -12.21
C ASP A 40 -1.88 -6.41 -10.93
N ILE A 41 -2.84 -6.79 -10.08
CA ILE A 41 -3.09 -6.10 -8.80
C ILE A 41 -1.93 -6.21 -7.81
N GLU A 42 -1.13 -7.28 -7.86
CA GLU A 42 0.00 -7.49 -6.96
C GLU A 42 1.07 -6.41 -7.12
N THR A 43 1.35 -6.04 -8.37
CA THR A 43 2.25 -4.92 -8.70
C THR A 43 1.68 -3.61 -8.15
N ALA A 44 0.37 -3.40 -8.26
CA ALA A 44 -0.28 -2.20 -7.73
C ALA A 44 -0.24 -2.13 -6.21
N VAL A 45 -0.47 -3.24 -5.51
CA VAL A 45 -0.36 -3.31 -4.05
C VAL A 45 1.06 -2.93 -3.64
N ARG A 46 2.08 -3.60 -4.21
CA ARG A 46 3.48 -3.35 -3.88
C ARG A 46 3.90 -1.90 -4.10
N ASP A 47 3.54 -1.32 -5.24
CA ASP A 47 3.96 0.04 -5.60
C ASP A 47 3.15 1.12 -4.84
N CYS A 48 1.98 0.77 -4.30
CA CYS A 48 1.17 1.65 -3.45
C CYS A 48 1.49 1.52 -1.96
N THR A 49 2.10 0.42 -1.52
CA THR A 49 2.54 0.23 -0.13
C THR A 49 3.50 1.35 0.29
N GLY A 50 3.28 1.93 1.47
CA GLY A 50 4.09 3.03 2.00
C GLY A 50 3.90 4.40 1.32
N SER A 51 3.03 4.51 0.31
CA SER A 51 2.77 5.77 -0.42
C SER A 51 1.53 6.50 0.09
N SER A 52 1.42 7.80 -0.21
CA SER A 52 0.27 8.62 0.20
C SER A 52 -0.97 8.33 -0.65
N ARG A 53 -2.18 8.59 -0.12
CA ARG A 53 -3.45 8.38 -0.86
C ARG A 53 -3.50 9.14 -2.20
N PRO A 54 -3.11 10.42 -2.31
CA PRO A 54 -3.03 11.11 -3.60
C PRO A 54 -2.10 10.42 -4.60
N ASP A 55 -0.93 9.97 -4.16
CA ASP A 55 0.04 9.28 -5.03
C ASP A 55 -0.53 7.95 -5.54
N GLN A 56 -1.22 7.20 -4.68
CA GLN A 56 -1.92 5.97 -5.06
C GLN A 56 -2.98 6.25 -6.13
N TRP A 57 -3.73 7.34 -6.05
CA TRP A 57 -4.74 7.67 -7.07
C TRP A 57 -4.11 7.96 -8.44
N VAL A 58 -3.02 8.73 -8.45
CA VAL A 58 -2.28 9.04 -9.67
C VAL A 58 -1.70 7.75 -10.28
N TYR A 59 -1.09 6.90 -9.45
CA TYR A 59 -0.55 5.62 -9.87
C TYR A 59 -1.63 4.70 -10.46
N LEU A 60 -2.76 4.53 -9.77
CA LEU A 60 -3.83 3.63 -10.19
C LEU A 60 -4.47 4.06 -11.51
N LYS A 61 -4.68 5.38 -11.72
CA LYS A 61 -5.12 5.93 -13.01
C LYS A 61 -4.10 5.71 -14.11
N LYS A 62 -2.80 5.88 -13.81
CA LYS A 62 -1.74 5.60 -14.78
C LYS A 62 -1.70 4.11 -15.18
N LYS A 63 -1.93 3.21 -14.22
CA LYS A 63 -1.87 1.75 -14.44
C LYS A 63 -3.10 1.19 -15.15
N TYR A 64 -4.30 1.60 -14.73
CA TYR A 64 -5.57 1.02 -15.19
C TYR A 64 -6.36 1.91 -16.16
N GLY A 65 -5.84 3.10 -16.48
CA GLY A 65 -6.45 4.05 -17.41
C GLY A 65 -6.93 5.34 -16.71
N GLY A 66 -6.91 6.45 -17.44
CA GLY A 66 -7.24 7.78 -16.88
C GLY A 66 -8.63 7.87 -16.25
N ASP A 67 -9.58 7.12 -16.80
CA ASP A 67 -10.97 7.03 -16.32
C ASP A 67 -11.16 6.07 -15.14
N PHE A 68 -10.09 5.42 -14.68
CA PHE A 68 -10.16 4.49 -13.56
C PHE A 68 -10.61 5.21 -12.28
N LYS A 69 -11.60 4.62 -11.61
CA LYS A 69 -12.23 5.12 -10.39
C LYS A 69 -11.37 4.83 -9.15
N ALA A 70 -10.14 5.34 -9.14
CA ALA A 70 -9.13 5.04 -8.12
C ALA A 70 -9.57 5.35 -6.68
N LYS A 71 -10.35 6.43 -6.49
CA LYS A 71 -10.89 6.79 -5.18
C LYS A 71 -11.91 5.76 -4.70
N GLU A 72 -12.89 5.42 -5.54
CA GLU A 72 -13.93 4.41 -5.22
C GLU A 72 -13.29 3.05 -4.94
N PHE A 73 -12.33 2.63 -5.76
CA PHE A 73 -11.58 1.40 -5.56
C PHE A 73 -10.89 1.39 -4.19
N ARG A 74 -10.24 2.50 -3.82
CA ARG A 74 -9.55 2.57 -2.52
C ARG A 74 -10.48 2.59 -1.33
N GLU A 75 -11.60 3.29 -1.44
CA GLU A 75 -12.62 3.31 -0.40
C GLU A 75 -13.21 1.91 -0.18
N TYR A 76 -13.48 1.17 -1.27
CA TYR A 76 -13.93 -0.22 -1.21
C TYR A 76 -12.93 -1.14 -0.51
N CYS A 77 -11.63 -0.95 -0.76
CA CYS A 77 -10.58 -1.76 -0.12
C CYS A 77 -10.29 -1.39 1.35
N SER A 78 -10.90 -0.33 1.87
CA SER A 78 -10.69 0.19 3.23
C SER A 78 -11.89 -0.03 4.16
N ALA A 79 -12.95 -0.65 3.65
CA ALA A 79 -14.18 -1.00 4.37
C ALA A 79 -14.05 -2.38 5.02
#